data_AF-A0A1G7PG43-F1
#
_entry.id   AF-A0A1G7PG43-F1
#
_cell.length_a   1.000
_cell.length_b   1.000
_cell.length_c   1.000
_cell.angle_alpha   90.00
_cell.angle_beta   90.00
_cell.angle_gamma   90.00
#
_symmetry.space_group_name_H-M   'P 1'
#
loop_
_entity.id
_entity.type
_entity.pdbx_description
1 polymer ?
#
loop_
_entity_poly.entity_id
_entity_poly.type
_entity_poly.pdbx_seq_one_letter_code
_entity_poly.pdbx_strand_id
1 'polypeptide(L)'
;MTKDPWIVKRMASLATLFQKYPSSISVATRMAQFILESNGGRSPLYLQSNNGFGIKASAPWQGRVVEHASLEANGEMEVSLFRAYSSLEEGIADHAKFFTSTDYRKNVVYKAAIEALDSHQEARALSGSYAVDPTYGDQLVKLIRTYDLTQYNLQPAKETVPISEDFTPIVIDRRAEALGGQAKDRSIQAITTIVWHYTAVKRSLDRKIWHHEAFWQEERGWDRGGYHYYIDSQANIYQNYDLERITWGVADCNHFCVHISVEANTKDDYSAEQIRARDWLTRHLMEQLKLDASAVKGHWEVNNNSLCPGYNKEEMDAFRRQLTLPSVPERPERVETCFILGGKRFLIRLVD
;
A
#
# COMPACT_ATOMS: atom_id res chain seq x y z
N MET A 1 -10.21 -22.30 -4.91
CA MET A 1 -11.40 -22.40 -4.05
C MET A 1 -12.34 -21.28 -4.42
N THR A 2 -13.61 -21.59 -4.64
CA THR A 2 -14.68 -20.59 -4.81
C THR A 2 -14.85 -19.79 -3.52
N LYS A 3 -15.01 -18.47 -3.61
CA LYS A 3 -15.23 -17.60 -2.44
C LYS A 3 -16.57 -17.96 -1.79
N ASP A 4 -16.64 -18.05 -0.46
CA ASP A 4 -17.91 -18.21 0.26
C ASP A 4 -18.73 -16.91 0.10
N PRO A 5 -19.92 -16.95 -0.53
CA PRO A 5 -20.76 -15.75 -0.72
C PRO A 5 -21.14 -15.07 0.59
N TRP A 6 -21.28 -15.83 1.69
CA TRP A 6 -21.53 -15.27 3.01
C TRP A 6 -20.38 -14.35 3.44
N ILE A 7 -19.15 -14.84 3.33
CA ILE A 7 -17.96 -14.09 3.72
C ILE A 7 -17.81 -12.85 2.84
N VAL A 8 -18.01 -12.97 1.52
CA VAL A 8 -17.96 -11.82 0.59
C VAL A 8 -18.94 -10.73 1.01
N LYS A 9 -20.22 -11.08 1.19
CA LYS A 9 -21.26 -10.10 1.59
C LYS A 9 -20.99 -9.52 2.99
N ARG A 10 -20.55 -10.37 3.92
CA ARG A 10 -20.28 -9.97 5.30
C ARG A 10 -19.11 -8.99 5.36
N MET A 11 -18.01 -9.27 4.68
CA MET A 11 -16.83 -8.40 4.66
C MET A 11 -17.14 -7.05 4.02
N ALA A 12 -17.86 -7.03 2.91
CA ALA A 12 -18.33 -5.79 2.30
C ALA A 12 -19.20 -4.97 3.28
N SER A 13 -20.12 -5.60 4.02
CA SER A 13 -20.98 -4.91 4.99
C SER A 13 -20.23 -4.39 6.23
N LEU A 14 -19.11 -5.01 6.60
CA LEU A 14 -18.35 -4.64 7.79
C LEU A 14 -17.17 -3.71 7.48
N ALA A 15 -16.82 -3.54 6.21
CA ALA A 15 -15.66 -2.75 5.79
C ALA A 15 -15.65 -1.38 6.47
N THR A 16 -16.72 -0.58 6.31
CA THR A 16 -16.80 0.76 6.92
C THR A 16 -16.67 0.75 8.44
N LEU A 17 -17.10 -0.32 9.11
CA LEU A 17 -16.97 -0.47 10.55
C LEU A 17 -15.54 -0.79 10.99
N PHE A 18 -14.80 -1.64 10.26
CA PHE A 18 -13.38 -1.84 10.51
C PHE A 18 -12.57 -0.56 10.28
N GLN A 19 -12.93 0.18 9.24
CA GLN A 19 -12.32 1.43 8.83
C GLN A 19 -12.58 2.57 9.83
N LYS A 20 -13.75 2.59 10.48
CA LYS A 20 -14.13 3.55 11.54
C LYS A 20 -13.17 3.54 12.74
N TYR A 21 -12.51 2.42 13.02
CA TYR A 21 -11.61 2.27 14.16
C TYR A 21 -10.17 2.03 13.69
N PRO A 22 -9.34 3.09 13.58
CA PRO A 22 -7.93 2.97 13.18
C PRO A 22 -7.14 2.03 14.08
N SER A 23 -6.14 1.35 13.51
CA SER A 23 -5.29 0.39 14.21
C SER A 23 -3.87 0.45 13.63
N SER A 24 -2.90 -0.02 14.40
CA SER A 24 -1.52 -0.20 13.94
C SER A 24 -1.33 -1.40 13.01
N ILE A 25 -2.41 -2.15 12.74
CA ILE A 25 -2.46 -3.29 11.83
C ILE A 25 -3.55 -3.01 10.78
N SER A 26 -3.29 -3.34 9.52
CA SER A 26 -4.18 -3.04 8.39
C SER A 26 -5.58 -3.63 8.53
N VAL A 27 -6.56 -2.99 7.89
CA VAL A 27 -7.96 -3.48 7.85
C VAL A 27 -8.04 -4.85 7.20
N ALA A 28 -7.25 -5.12 6.16
CA ALA A 28 -7.17 -6.39 5.47
C ALA A 28 -6.75 -7.51 6.42
N THR A 29 -5.69 -7.28 7.21
CA THR A 29 -5.24 -8.24 8.23
C THR A 29 -6.31 -8.44 9.30
N ARG A 30 -6.91 -7.36 9.81
CA ARG A 30 -7.98 -7.45 10.82
C ARG A 30 -9.23 -8.16 10.31
N MET A 31 -9.62 -7.96 9.05
CA MET A 31 -10.73 -8.66 8.42
C MET A 31 -10.39 -10.13 8.18
N ALA A 32 -9.15 -10.45 7.80
CA ALA A 32 -8.69 -11.83 7.69
C ALA A 32 -8.72 -12.56 9.04
N GLN A 33 -8.28 -11.91 10.12
CA GLN A 33 -8.39 -12.43 11.48
C GLN A 33 -9.86 -12.65 11.84
N PHE A 34 -10.75 -11.69 11.58
CA PHE A 34 -12.17 -11.88 11.83
C PHE A 34 -12.74 -13.09 11.09
N ILE A 35 -12.40 -13.28 9.81
CA ILE A 35 -12.86 -14.44 9.03
C ILE A 35 -12.37 -15.74 9.68
N LEU A 36 -11.09 -15.81 10.03
CA LEU A 36 -10.46 -17.01 10.57
C LEU A 36 -11.01 -17.36 11.96
N GLU A 37 -11.01 -16.39 12.88
CA GLU A 37 -11.34 -16.59 14.30
C GLU A 37 -12.84 -16.78 14.54
N SER A 38 -13.68 -16.19 13.69
CA SER A 38 -15.13 -16.23 13.87
C SER A 38 -15.86 -17.05 12.82
N ASN A 39 -15.15 -17.70 11.90
CA ASN A 39 -15.73 -18.30 10.69
C ASN A 39 -16.64 -17.30 9.94
N GLY A 40 -16.17 -16.07 9.78
CA GLY A 40 -16.94 -14.97 9.18
C GLY A 40 -18.21 -14.58 9.95
N GLY A 41 -18.18 -14.65 11.28
CA GLY A 41 -19.28 -14.29 12.18
C GLY A 41 -20.27 -15.41 12.46
N ARG A 42 -19.84 -16.67 12.39
CA ARG A 42 -20.66 -17.87 12.58
C ARG A 42 -20.19 -18.76 13.73
N SER A 43 -19.03 -18.50 14.33
CA SER A 43 -18.51 -19.33 15.42
C SER A 43 -19.39 -19.20 16.68
N PRO A 44 -19.51 -20.28 17.48
CA PRO A 44 -20.25 -20.23 18.74
C PRO A 44 -19.74 -19.14 19.68
N LEU A 45 -18.41 -18.98 19.79
CA LEU A 45 -17.79 -17.91 20.58
C LEU A 45 -18.29 -16.52 20.14
N TYR A 46 -18.23 -16.23 18.84
CA TYR A 46 -18.70 -14.95 18.31
C TYR A 46 -20.19 -14.72 18.58
N LEU A 47 -21.03 -15.73 18.36
CA LEU A 47 -22.49 -15.61 18.56
C LEU A 47 -22.88 -15.37 20.02
N GLN A 48 -22.08 -15.85 20.98
CA GLN A 48 -22.33 -15.68 22.42
C GLN A 48 -21.74 -14.38 22.99
N SER A 49 -20.69 -13.84 22.37
CA SER A 49 -19.86 -12.80 22.99
C SER A 49 -19.59 -11.58 22.11
N ASN A 50 -19.99 -11.59 20.85
CA ASN A 50 -19.53 -10.65 19.83
C ASN A 50 -18.00 -10.59 19.64
N ASN A 51 -17.25 -11.54 20.21
CA ASN A 51 -15.80 -11.63 20.05
C ASN A 51 -15.46 -12.29 18.73
N GLY A 52 -15.30 -11.45 17.70
CA GLY A 52 -14.98 -11.89 16.35
C GLY A 52 -13.51 -12.28 16.14
N PHE A 53 -12.67 -12.14 17.16
CA PHE A 53 -11.21 -12.19 17.04
C PHE A 53 -10.56 -13.19 17.98
N GLY A 54 -11.32 -13.88 18.83
CA GLY A 54 -10.77 -14.84 19.78
C GLY A 54 -9.87 -14.19 20.85
N ILE A 55 -10.06 -12.92 21.21
CA ILE A 55 -9.21 -12.27 22.22
C ILE A 55 -9.49 -12.88 23.59
N LYS A 56 -8.50 -13.60 24.15
CA LYS A 56 -8.54 -14.11 25.52
C LYS A 56 -8.58 -12.95 26.53
N ALA A 57 -9.37 -13.12 27.58
CA ALA A 57 -9.44 -12.18 28.70
C ALA A 57 -8.17 -12.29 29.55
N SER A 58 -7.42 -11.20 29.62
CA SER A 58 -6.19 -11.07 30.41
C SER A 58 -6.08 -9.63 30.90
N ALA A 59 -5.33 -9.41 31.99
CA ALA A 59 -5.08 -8.06 32.49
C ALA A 59 -4.56 -7.14 31.37
N PRO A 60 -5.05 -5.89 31.25
CA PRO A 60 -5.92 -5.18 32.18
C PRO A 60 -7.43 -5.22 31.84
N TRP A 61 -7.92 -6.24 31.11
CA TRP A 61 -9.35 -6.34 30.77
C TRP A 61 -10.24 -6.43 32.02
N GLN A 62 -11.24 -5.55 32.10
CA GLN A 62 -12.23 -5.48 33.20
C GLN A 62 -13.67 -5.67 32.71
N GLY A 63 -13.86 -5.92 31.41
CA GLY A 63 -15.18 -6.10 30.82
C GLY A 63 -15.72 -7.51 31.02
N ARG A 64 -16.89 -7.78 30.40
CA ARG A 64 -17.52 -9.11 30.45
C ARG A 64 -16.60 -10.18 29.84
N VAL A 65 -16.77 -11.40 30.32
CA VAL A 65 -16.06 -12.58 29.81
C VAL A 65 -17.05 -13.71 29.55
N VAL A 66 -16.71 -14.60 28.64
CA VAL A 66 -17.37 -15.89 28.46
C VAL A 66 -16.32 -17.00 28.50
N GLU A 67 -16.70 -18.14 29.04
CA GLU A 67 -15.89 -19.36 28.94
C GLU A 67 -16.14 -20.01 27.59
N HIS A 68 -15.06 -20.44 26.93
CA HIS A 68 -15.17 -21.21 25.71
C HIS A 68 -14.11 -22.32 25.73
N ALA A 69 -14.55 -23.53 25.43
CA ALA A 69 -13.67 -24.69 25.33
C ALA A 69 -13.19 -24.81 23.88
N SER A 70 -11.88 -24.68 23.66
CA SER A 70 -11.24 -24.91 22.37
C SER A 70 -10.40 -26.18 22.40
N LEU A 71 -10.30 -26.84 21.25
CA LEU A 71 -9.30 -27.88 21.05
C LEU A 71 -7.97 -27.18 20.77
N GLU A 72 -7.01 -27.34 21.68
CA GLU A 72 -5.68 -26.75 21.52
C GLU A 72 -4.82 -27.60 20.59
N ALA A 73 -3.68 -27.04 20.16
CA ALA A 73 -2.76 -27.69 19.22
C ALA A 73 -2.18 -29.03 19.75
N ASN A 74 -2.23 -29.27 21.06
CA ASN A 74 -1.84 -30.53 21.71
C ASN A 74 -2.95 -31.60 21.68
N GLY A 75 -4.14 -31.30 21.14
CA GLY A 75 -5.28 -32.21 21.07
C GLY A 75 -6.13 -32.27 22.34
N GLU A 76 -5.87 -31.42 23.33
CA GLU A 76 -6.65 -31.35 24.57
C GLU A 76 -7.69 -30.23 24.51
N MET A 77 -8.80 -30.42 25.22
CA MET A 77 -9.81 -29.37 25.39
C MET A 77 -9.36 -28.43 26.51
N GLU A 78 -9.05 -27.19 26.17
CA GLU A 78 -8.74 -26.15 27.15
C GLU A 78 -9.93 -25.19 27.27
N VAL A 79 -10.36 -24.94 28.51
CA VAL A 79 -11.35 -23.89 28.80
C VAL A 79 -10.59 -22.59 29.02
N SER A 80 -10.81 -21.63 28.14
CA SER A 80 -10.23 -20.29 28.23
C SER A 80 -11.33 -19.24 28.44
N LEU A 81 -10.99 -18.17 29.15
CA LEU A 81 -11.85 -17.00 29.26
C LEU A 81 -11.57 -16.06 28.08
N PHE A 82 -12.63 -15.66 27.38
CA PHE A 82 -12.57 -14.73 26.27
C PHE A 82 -13.30 -13.44 26.62
N ARG A 83 -12.80 -12.31 26.10
CA ARG A 83 -13.50 -11.03 26.21
C ARG A 83 -14.89 -11.15 25.59
N ALA A 84 -15.88 -10.52 26.18
CA ALA A 84 -17.23 -10.43 25.65
C ALA A 84 -17.68 -8.98 25.56
N TYR A 85 -18.31 -8.67 24.44
CA TYR A 85 -18.71 -7.32 24.05
C TYR A 85 -20.22 -7.24 23.88
N SER A 86 -20.76 -6.04 24.09
CA SER A 86 -22.19 -5.76 23.96
C SER A 86 -22.62 -5.63 22.51
N SER A 87 -21.67 -5.38 21.60
CA SER A 87 -21.88 -5.37 20.16
C SER A 87 -20.62 -5.80 19.40
N LEU A 88 -20.79 -6.19 18.13
CA LEU A 88 -19.66 -6.40 17.21
C LEU A 88 -18.78 -5.16 17.08
N GLU A 89 -19.40 -3.98 17.07
CA GLU A 89 -18.68 -2.71 16.98
C GLU A 89 -17.73 -2.51 18.16
N GLU A 90 -18.17 -2.81 19.38
CA GLU A 90 -17.31 -2.75 20.57
C GLU A 90 -16.14 -3.74 20.46
N GLY A 91 -16.38 -4.95 19.95
CA GLY A 91 -15.31 -5.92 19.69
C GLY A 91 -14.31 -5.46 18.61
N ILE A 92 -14.78 -4.84 17.53
CA ILE A 92 -13.92 -4.25 16.49
C ILE A 92 -13.09 -3.09 17.04
N ALA A 93 -13.69 -2.25 17.88
CA ALA A 93 -13.04 -1.11 18.51
C ALA A 93 -11.95 -1.54 19.51
N ASP A 94 -12.22 -2.57 20.31
CA ASP A 94 -11.23 -3.15 21.24
C ASP A 94 -10.07 -3.81 20.47
N HIS A 95 -10.38 -4.62 19.45
CA HIS A 95 -9.36 -5.23 18.60
C HIS A 95 -8.46 -4.19 17.91
N ALA A 96 -9.02 -3.05 17.50
CA ALA A 96 -8.24 -1.98 16.87
C ALA A 96 -7.11 -1.46 17.78
N LYS A 97 -7.35 -1.43 19.09
CA LYS A 97 -6.41 -0.96 20.11
C LYS A 97 -5.57 -2.09 20.70
N PHE A 98 -5.93 -3.35 20.48
CA PHE A 98 -5.34 -4.50 21.15
C PHE A 98 -3.82 -4.54 21.00
N PHE A 99 -3.30 -4.38 19.78
CA PHE A 99 -1.87 -4.46 19.47
C PHE A 99 -1.01 -3.39 20.17
N THR A 100 -1.61 -2.26 20.54
CA THR A 100 -0.93 -1.12 21.19
C THR A 100 -1.43 -0.85 22.61
N SER A 101 -2.30 -1.70 23.15
CA SER A 101 -2.95 -1.50 24.45
C SER A 101 -2.01 -1.51 25.65
N THR A 102 -0.78 -2.03 25.48
CA THR A 102 0.31 -1.95 26.46
C THR A 102 1.63 -1.76 25.72
N ASP A 103 2.62 -1.16 26.39
CA ASP A 103 3.98 -1.02 25.83
C ASP A 103 4.61 -2.37 25.50
N TYR A 104 4.33 -3.40 26.30
CA TYR A 104 4.80 -4.76 26.03
C TYR A 104 4.19 -5.32 24.74
N ARG A 105 2.89 -5.14 24.51
CA ARG A 105 2.25 -5.56 23.26
C ARG A 105 2.81 -4.80 22.07
N LYS A 106 2.94 -3.47 22.19
CA LYS A 106 3.42 -2.60 21.11
C LYS A 106 4.88 -2.85 20.74
N ASN A 107 5.76 -2.84 21.73
CA ASN A 107 7.21 -2.77 21.52
C ASN A 107 7.90 -4.14 21.58
N VAL A 108 7.22 -5.19 22.05
CA VAL A 108 7.79 -6.55 22.16
C VAL A 108 6.97 -7.55 21.34
N VAL A 109 5.71 -7.79 21.71
CA VAL A 109 4.93 -8.90 21.13
C VAL A 109 4.58 -8.67 19.66
N TYR A 110 4.10 -7.46 19.32
CA TYR A 110 3.57 -7.14 18.00
C TYR A 110 4.43 -6.15 17.23
N LYS A 111 5.64 -5.84 17.70
CA LYS A 111 6.54 -4.89 17.04
C LYS A 111 6.75 -5.23 15.56
N ALA A 112 7.07 -6.49 15.26
CA ALA A 112 7.29 -6.94 13.89
C ALA A 112 6.04 -6.80 13.01
N ALA A 113 4.84 -7.01 13.56
CA ALA A 113 3.59 -6.83 12.83
C ALA A 113 3.27 -5.35 12.62
N ILE A 114 3.57 -4.49 13.61
CA ILE A 114 3.34 -3.04 13.53
C ILE A 114 4.32 -2.36 12.57
N GLU A 115 5.57 -2.83 12.50
CA GLU A 115 6.61 -2.30 11.61
C GLU A 115 6.58 -2.92 10.21
N ALA A 116 5.67 -3.86 9.96
CA ALA A 116 5.52 -4.52 8.68
C ALA A 116 5.07 -3.54 7.58
N LEU A 117 5.58 -3.74 6.36
CA LEU A 117 5.35 -2.81 5.25
C LEU A 117 4.00 -3.02 4.56
N ASP A 118 3.39 -4.20 4.71
CA ASP A 118 2.14 -4.57 4.06
C ASP A 118 1.38 -5.63 4.87
N SER A 119 0.10 -5.85 4.51
CA SER A 119 -0.79 -6.79 5.19
C SER A 119 -0.33 -8.25 5.14
N HIS A 120 0.48 -8.65 4.16
CA HIS A 120 1.03 -10.01 4.13
C HIS A 120 2.18 -10.18 5.12
N GLN A 121 3.04 -9.16 5.26
CA GLN A 121 4.10 -9.14 6.27
C GLN A 121 3.52 -9.03 7.68
N GLU A 122 2.50 -8.17 7.87
CA GLU A 122 1.73 -8.10 9.12
C GLU A 122 1.19 -9.48 9.50
N ALA A 123 0.46 -10.12 8.59
CA ALA A 123 -0.12 -11.45 8.80
C ALA A 123 0.92 -12.48 9.21
N ARG A 124 2.06 -12.56 8.51
CA ARG A 124 3.15 -13.50 8.85
C ARG A 124 3.77 -13.23 10.23
N ALA A 125 3.91 -11.96 10.61
CA ALA A 125 4.44 -11.59 11.91
C ALA A 125 3.50 -11.93 13.10
N LEU A 126 2.24 -12.27 12.82
CA LEU A 126 1.28 -12.70 13.84
C LEU A 126 1.37 -14.20 14.19
N SER A 127 2.08 -15.01 13.39
CA SER A 127 2.39 -16.40 13.75
C SER A 127 3.26 -16.46 15.01
N GLY A 128 2.87 -17.28 15.97
CA GLY A 128 3.57 -17.46 17.25
C GLY A 128 3.40 -16.31 18.25
N SER A 129 2.77 -15.19 17.88
CA SER A 129 2.58 -14.01 18.74
C SER A 129 1.10 -13.72 19.02
N TYR A 130 0.23 -13.83 18.01
CA TYR A 130 -1.22 -13.74 18.18
C TYR A 130 -1.82 -15.13 18.42
N ALA A 131 -1.40 -16.11 17.61
CA ALA A 131 -1.77 -17.51 17.76
C ALA A 131 -0.50 -18.36 17.86
N VAL A 132 -0.53 -19.42 18.67
CA VAL A 132 0.60 -20.36 18.81
C VAL A 132 0.88 -21.13 17.52
N ASP A 133 -0.15 -21.29 16.67
CA ASP A 133 -0.04 -21.97 15.38
C ASP A 133 0.99 -21.27 14.46
N PRO A 134 2.07 -21.96 14.06
CA PRO A 134 3.08 -21.38 13.18
C PRO A 134 2.54 -21.06 11.77
N THR A 135 1.47 -21.74 11.34
CA THR A 135 0.84 -21.54 10.03
C THR A 135 -0.20 -20.42 10.00
N TYR A 136 -0.50 -19.81 11.16
CA TYR A 136 -1.53 -18.78 11.30
C TYR A 136 -1.39 -17.64 10.28
N GLY A 137 -0.20 -17.07 10.15
CA GLY A 137 0.07 -16.00 9.22
C GLY A 137 -0.15 -16.37 7.75
N ASP A 138 0.20 -17.60 7.36
CA ASP A 138 -0.05 -18.09 5.99
C ASP A 138 -1.55 -18.30 5.72
N GLN A 139 -2.31 -18.72 6.74
CA GLN A 139 -3.77 -18.80 6.65
C GLN A 139 -4.39 -17.41 6.46
N LEU A 140 -3.91 -16.40 7.20
CA LEU A 140 -4.34 -15.01 7.02
C LEU A 140 -3.98 -14.48 5.63
N VAL A 141 -2.74 -14.68 5.15
CA VAL A 141 -2.33 -14.28 3.79
C VAL A 141 -3.22 -14.93 2.73
N LYS A 142 -3.55 -16.21 2.90
CA LYS A 142 -4.46 -16.93 2.00
C LYS A 142 -5.85 -16.29 2.00
N LEU A 143 -6.39 -15.90 3.16
CA LEU A 143 -7.68 -15.23 3.26
C LEU A 143 -7.66 -13.83 2.63
N ILE A 144 -6.61 -13.04 2.90
CA ILE A 144 -6.40 -11.72 2.30
C ILE A 144 -6.46 -11.81 0.77
N ARG A 145 -5.74 -12.76 0.18
CA ARG A 145 -5.75 -12.99 -1.28
C ARG A 145 -7.09 -13.53 -1.79
N THR A 146 -7.64 -14.52 -1.11
CA THR A 146 -8.89 -15.18 -1.54
C THR A 146 -10.05 -14.20 -1.60
N TYR A 147 -10.15 -13.32 -0.60
CA TYR A 147 -11.25 -12.36 -0.49
C TYR A 147 -10.88 -10.95 -0.97
N ASP A 148 -9.67 -10.77 -1.52
CA ASP A 148 -9.16 -9.48 -1.99
C ASP A 148 -9.31 -8.38 -0.91
N LEU A 149 -8.93 -8.70 0.33
CA LEU A 149 -9.24 -7.84 1.48
C LEU A 149 -8.41 -6.56 1.51
N THR A 150 -7.31 -6.50 0.76
CA THR A 150 -6.49 -5.29 0.57
C THR A 150 -7.29 -4.14 -0.01
N GLN A 151 -8.39 -4.40 -0.74
CA GLN A 151 -9.29 -3.36 -1.22
C GLN A 151 -10.00 -2.58 -0.08
N TYR A 152 -10.11 -3.20 1.10
CA TYR A 152 -10.77 -2.63 2.28
C TYR A 152 -9.83 -2.02 3.28
N ASN A 153 -8.51 -2.22 3.12
CA ASN A 153 -7.60 -1.22 3.62
C ASN A 153 -8.19 0.09 3.13
N LEU A 154 -8.59 0.93 4.08
CA LEU A 154 -8.37 2.33 3.81
C LEU A 154 -6.90 2.32 3.37
N GLN A 155 -6.66 2.47 2.05
CA GLN A 155 -5.79 3.56 1.64
C GLN A 155 -6.11 4.59 2.67
N PRO A 156 -5.17 4.93 3.55
CA PRO A 156 -5.51 5.93 4.52
C PRO A 156 -6.24 6.99 3.67
N ALA A 157 -7.49 7.31 4.06
CA ALA A 157 -7.71 8.69 4.34
C ALA A 157 -6.61 8.97 5.34
N LYS A 158 -5.42 9.22 4.78
CA LYS A 158 -4.48 10.11 5.31
C LYS A 158 -5.46 11.30 5.33
N GLU A 159 -6.00 11.64 6.50
CA GLU A 159 -5.17 12.32 7.49
C GLU A 159 -4.03 12.85 6.68
N THR A 160 -4.37 13.94 6.02
CA THR A 160 -3.38 14.73 5.40
C THR A 160 -2.30 14.92 6.49
N VAL A 161 -1.31 14.00 6.61
CA VAL A 161 0.05 14.36 6.22
C VAL A 161 -0.33 15.10 4.98
N PRO A 162 -0.30 16.44 5.02
CA PRO A 162 -0.54 17.16 3.81
C PRO A 162 0.22 16.35 2.73
N ILE A 163 -0.22 16.40 1.49
CA ILE A 163 0.87 16.58 0.54
C ILE A 163 1.58 17.77 1.19
N SER A 164 2.68 17.53 1.96
CA SER A 164 3.52 18.64 2.32
C SER A 164 3.72 19.16 0.93
N GLU A 165 3.31 20.39 0.72
CA GLU A 165 3.41 20.99 -0.60
C GLU A 165 4.85 20.82 -1.13
N ASP A 166 5.76 20.50 -0.21
CA ASP A 166 7.12 20.02 -0.25
C ASP A 166 7.42 18.54 -0.63
N PHE A 167 6.51 17.59 -0.97
CA PHE A 167 6.97 16.34 -1.64
C PHE A 167 7.32 16.66 -3.09
N THR A 168 8.49 17.25 -3.24
CA THR A 168 9.17 17.41 -4.51
C THR A 168 10.22 16.31 -4.56
N PRO A 169 10.03 15.25 -5.39
CA PRO A 169 11.09 14.27 -5.56
C PRO A 169 12.34 14.96 -6.11
N ILE A 170 13.51 14.44 -5.76
CA ILE A 170 14.75 14.90 -6.37
C ILE A 170 14.72 14.47 -7.84
N VAL A 171 14.69 15.44 -8.74
CA VAL A 171 14.81 15.22 -10.18
C VAL A 171 16.24 15.56 -10.60
N ILE A 172 16.95 14.56 -11.11
CA ILE A 172 18.30 14.65 -11.61
C ILE A 172 18.21 14.68 -13.13
N ASP A 173 18.51 15.83 -13.72
CA ASP A 173 18.67 15.94 -15.17
C ASP A 173 19.98 15.27 -15.55
N ARG A 174 19.90 14.22 -16.36
CA ARG A 174 21.06 13.52 -16.91
C ARG A 174 20.99 13.31 -18.41
N ARG A 175 20.27 14.20 -19.10
CA ARG A 175 20.08 14.11 -20.55
C ARG A 175 21.40 14.21 -21.32
N ALA A 176 22.39 14.91 -20.78
CA ALA A 176 23.70 15.03 -21.42
C ALA A 176 24.51 13.73 -21.35
N GLU A 177 24.26 12.89 -20.35
CA GLU A 177 24.98 11.66 -20.06
C GLU A 177 24.30 10.40 -20.60
N ALA A 178 23.06 10.51 -21.08
CA ALA A 178 22.28 9.36 -21.49
C ALA A 178 22.81 8.70 -22.77
N LEU A 179 22.80 7.36 -22.79
CA LEU A 179 23.25 6.56 -23.93
C LEU A 179 22.52 6.98 -25.22
N GLY A 180 23.27 7.28 -26.27
CA GLY A 180 22.68 7.63 -27.58
C GLY A 180 22.19 9.07 -27.73
N GLY A 181 22.33 9.94 -26.72
CA GLY A 181 22.04 11.38 -26.82
C GLY A 181 20.58 11.77 -27.09
N GLN A 182 20.37 13.06 -27.41
CA GLN A 182 19.06 13.74 -27.39
C GLN A 182 18.55 14.20 -28.76
N ALA A 183 18.44 13.27 -29.73
CA ALA A 183 17.81 13.65 -31.00
C ALA A 183 16.30 13.89 -30.83
N LYS A 184 15.73 14.71 -31.71
CA LYS A 184 14.28 14.96 -31.75
C LYS A 184 13.64 14.11 -32.83
N ASP A 185 13.32 12.87 -32.47
CA ASP A 185 12.82 11.86 -33.42
C ASP A 185 11.31 11.95 -33.65
N ARG A 186 10.58 12.63 -32.76
CA ARG A 186 9.12 12.84 -32.85
C ARG A 186 8.70 14.19 -32.29
N SER A 187 7.48 14.63 -32.63
CA SER A 187 6.86 15.77 -31.95
C SER A 187 6.31 15.36 -30.58
N ILE A 188 6.20 16.32 -29.66
CA ILE A 188 5.59 16.07 -28.35
C ILE A 188 4.11 15.65 -28.48
N GLN A 189 3.40 16.12 -29.51
CA GLN A 189 2.00 15.74 -29.79
C GLN A 189 1.85 14.30 -30.27
N ALA A 190 2.93 13.66 -30.75
CA ALA A 190 2.90 12.25 -31.12
C ALA A 190 2.81 11.33 -29.87
N ILE A 191 3.04 11.87 -28.67
CA ILE A 191 3.03 11.11 -27.43
C ILE A 191 1.60 10.99 -26.93
N THR A 192 1.11 9.76 -26.86
CA THR A 192 -0.28 9.46 -26.46
C THR A 192 -0.36 8.51 -25.27
N THR A 193 0.76 7.95 -24.83
CA THR A 193 0.79 6.89 -23.82
C THR A 193 1.98 7.05 -22.88
N ILE A 194 1.76 6.86 -21.58
CA ILE A 194 2.81 6.74 -20.57
C ILE A 194 2.89 5.27 -20.18
N VAL A 195 4.07 4.67 -20.27
CA VAL A 195 4.28 3.25 -19.96
C VAL A 195 5.16 3.10 -18.75
N TRP A 196 4.67 2.29 -17.82
CA TRP A 196 5.36 1.93 -16.60
C TRP A 196 6.16 0.65 -16.73
N HIS A 197 7.34 0.70 -16.15
CA HIS A 197 8.26 -0.41 -16.05
C HIS A 197 8.78 -0.60 -14.63
N TYR A 198 9.21 -1.82 -14.34
CA TYR A 198 10.30 -2.04 -13.39
C TYR A 198 11.57 -2.39 -14.17
N THR A 199 12.72 -2.39 -13.49
CA THR A 199 13.99 -2.82 -14.07
C THR A 199 14.23 -4.32 -14.08
N ALA A 200 13.41 -5.10 -13.35
CA ALA A 200 13.65 -6.52 -13.08
C ALA A 200 14.97 -6.76 -12.32
N VAL A 201 15.36 -5.78 -11.50
CA VAL A 201 16.54 -5.82 -10.65
C VAL A 201 16.12 -5.47 -9.24
N LYS A 202 16.55 -6.29 -8.27
CA LYS A 202 16.19 -6.08 -6.86
C LYS A 202 16.65 -4.71 -6.42
N ARG A 203 15.74 -3.95 -5.80
CA ARG A 203 16.01 -2.62 -5.25
C ARG A 203 17.19 -2.60 -4.29
N SER A 204 17.41 -3.69 -3.56
CA SER A 204 18.54 -3.85 -2.63
C SER A 204 19.92 -3.82 -3.30
N LEU A 205 20.00 -3.95 -4.62
CA LEU A 205 21.26 -3.89 -5.38
C LEU A 205 21.68 -2.47 -5.75
N ASP A 206 20.77 -1.48 -5.61
CA ASP A 206 21.01 -0.06 -5.92
C ASP A 206 21.73 0.18 -7.27
N ARG A 207 21.29 -0.56 -8.30
CA ARG A 207 21.76 -0.43 -9.67
C ARG A 207 21.26 0.86 -10.27
N LYS A 208 22.13 1.87 -10.23
CA LYS A 208 21.91 3.14 -10.95
C LYS A 208 21.75 2.94 -12.46
N ILE A 209 21.10 3.89 -13.11
CA ILE A 209 20.73 3.86 -14.54
C ILE A 209 21.90 3.57 -15.51
N TRP A 210 23.11 4.05 -15.23
CA TRP A 210 24.27 3.77 -16.09
C TRP A 210 24.66 2.29 -16.11
N HIS A 211 24.33 1.50 -15.08
CA HIS A 211 24.51 0.05 -15.13
C HIS A 211 23.52 -0.63 -16.09
N HIS A 212 22.30 -0.10 -16.19
CA HIS A 212 21.32 -0.58 -17.15
C HIS A 212 21.70 -0.19 -18.58
N GLU A 213 22.22 1.03 -18.77
CA GLU A 213 22.76 1.48 -20.06
C GLU A 213 23.95 0.65 -20.53
N ALA A 214 24.91 0.37 -19.64
CA ALA A 214 26.02 -0.54 -19.94
C ALA A 214 25.51 -1.92 -20.37
N PHE A 215 24.55 -2.49 -19.63
CA PHE A 215 23.92 -3.76 -20.02
C PHE A 215 23.24 -3.69 -21.39
N TRP A 216 22.49 -2.64 -21.69
CA TRP A 216 21.85 -2.49 -23.00
C TRP A 216 22.85 -2.34 -24.14
N GLN A 217 23.92 -1.57 -23.93
CA GLN A 217 24.96 -1.37 -24.93
C GLN A 217 25.79 -2.63 -25.15
N GLU A 218 26.31 -3.22 -24.09
CA GLU A 218 27.28 -4.33 -24.13
C GLU A 218 26.60 -5.67 -24.46
N GLU A 219 25.47 -5.97 -23.82
CA GLU A 219 24.82 -7.29 -23.94
C GLU A 219 23.73 -7.32 -25.00
N ARG A 220 23.14 -6.17 -25.34
CA ARG A 220 22.06 -6.09 -26.34
C ARG A 220 22.42 -5.32 -27.60
N GLY A 221 23.59 -4.68 -27.65
CA GLY A 221 24.01 -3.86 -28.79
C GLY A 221 23.11 -2.65 -29.03
N TRP A 222 22.40 -2.16 -28.01
CA TRP A 222 21.50 -1.03 -28.16
C TRP A 222 22.29 0.27 -28.29
N ASP A 223 21.85 1.12 -29.21
CA ASP A 223 22.43 2.43 -29.47
C ASP A 223 21.92 3.53 -28.53
N ARG A 224 20.89 3.23 -27.72
CA ARG A 224 20.23 4.11 -26.75
C ARG A 224 19.52 3.32 -25.67
N GLY A 225 19.17 4.00 -24.58
CA GLY A 225 18.49 3.41 -23.44
C GLY A 225 16.99 3.18 -23.61
N GLY A 226 16.40 2.49 -22.64
CA GLY A 226 14.99 2.09 -22.67
C GLY A 226 14.02 3.12 -22.05
N TYR A 227 14.46 3.94 -21.11
CA TYR A 227 13.57 4.72 -20.25
C TYR A 227 13.83 6.21 -20.33
N HIS A 228 12.78 7.01 -20.56
CA HIS A 228 12.87 8.47 -20.49
C HIS A 228 13.14 8.92 -19.06
N TYR A 229 12.49 8.25 -18.10
CA TYR A 229 12.70 8.46 -16.68
C TYR A 229 13.00 7.15 -15.99
N TYR A 230 13.93 7.20 -15.04
CA TYR A 230 14.27 6.08 -14.17
C TYR A 230 14.21 6.53 -12.71
N ILE A 231 13.62 5.72 -11.84
CA ILE A 231 13.46 5.99 -10.41
C ILE A 231 14.30 4.99 -9.64
N ASP A 232 15.34 5.46 -8.93
CA ASP A 232 16.28 4.59 -8.23
C ASP A 232 15.72 4.02 -6.92
N SER A 233 16.51 3.18 -6.25
CA SER A 233 16.17 2.57 -4.96
C SER A 233 15.83 3.55 -3.83
N GLN A 234 16.25 4.82 -3.97
CA GLN A 234 16.08 5.91 -3.02
C GLN A 234 14.98 6.89 -3.45
N ALA A 235 14.25 6.57 -4.54
CA ALA A 235 13.20 7.37 -5.15
C ALA A 235 13.65 8.68 -5.81
N ASN A 236 14.94 8.80 -6.16
CA ASN A 236 15.41 9.88 -7.02
C ASN A 236 14.96 9.61 -8.47
N ILE A 237 14.42 10.63 -9.13
CA ILE A 237 14.00 10.57 -10.53
C ILE A 237 15.15 11.04 -11.40
N TYR A 238 15.65 10.18 -12.27
CA TYR A 238 16.62 10.53 -13.30
C TYR A 238 15.89 10.76 -14.62
N GLN A 239 15.97 11.98 -15.14
CA GLN A 239 15.51 12.28 -16.49
C GLN A 239 16.64 11.98 -17.47
N ASN A 240 16.48 10.90 -18.23
CA ASN A 240 17.48 10.42 -19.18
C ASN A 240 17.30 11.04 -20.56
N TYR A 241 16.07 11.31 -20.98
CA TYR A 241 15.79 11.76 -22.34
C TYR A 241 14.77 12.88 -22.39
N ASP A 242 14.90 13.76 -23.39
CA ASP A 242 13.84 14.64 -23.86
C ASP A 242 12.63 13.82 -24.32
N LEU A 243 11.42 14.35 -24.18
CA LEU A 243 10.20 13.62 -24.57
C LEU A 243 10.13 13.38 -26.08
N GLU A 244 10.74 14.26 -26.89
CA GLU A 244 10.89 14.11 -28.33
C GLU A 244 11.87 13.01 -28.76
N ARG A 245 12.68 12.48 -27.84
CA ARG A 245 13.63 11.39 -28.12
C ARG A 245 12.95 10.04 -27.94
N ILE A 246 13.00 9.20 -28.97
CA ILE A 246 12.47 7.83 -28.87
C ILE A 246 13.47 6.94 -28.12
N THR A 247 12.96 6.19 -27.12
CA THR A 247 13.73 5.21 -26.32
C THR A 247 13.22 3.78 -26.56
N TRP A 248 14.02 2.77 -26.21
CA TRP A 248 13.68 1.35 -26.45
C TRP A 248 13.04 0.68 -25.23
N GLY A 249 11.87 1.19 -24.80
CA GLY A 249 11.21 0.75 -23.57
C GLY A 249 10.34 -0.49 -23.74
N VAL A 250 9.47 -0.49 -24.75
CA VAL A 250 8.62 -1.64 -25.11
C VAL A 250 8.32 -1.60 -26.60
N ALA A 251 8.40 -2.76 -27.26
CA ALA A 251 8.08 -2.89 -28.67
C ALA A 251 6.65 -2.38 -28.98
N ASP A 252 6.41 -2.02 -30.24
CA ASP A 252 5.11 -1.58 -30.78
C ASP A 252 4.61 -0.20 -30.30
N CYS A 253 5.29 0.45 -29.34
CA CYS A 253 4.82 1.72 -28.81
C CYS A 253 5.88 2.82 -28.68
N ASN A 254 7.17 2.50 -28.82
CA ASN A 254 8.28 3.44 -28.64
C ASN A 254 8.08 4.79 -29.39
N HIS A 255 7.45 4.79 -30.57
CA HIS A 255 7.21 6.02 -31.35
C HIS A 255 6.18 6.98 -30.73
N PHE A 256 5.28 6.52 -29.85
CA PHE A 256 4.24 7.34 -29.23
C PHE A 256 4.17 7.22 -27.69
N CYS A 257 5.13 6.52 -27.09
CA CYS A 257 5.21 6.29 -25.66
C CYS A 257 6.32 7.08 -24.96
N VAL A 258 6.04 7.52 -23.73
CA VAL A 258 7.05 7.90 -22.73
C VAL A 258 7.20 6.77 -21.71
N HIS A 259 8.42 6.46 -21.32
CA HIS A 259 8.72 5.31 -20.47
C HIS A 259 9.26 5.76 -19.10
N ILE A 260 8.59 5.32 -18.03
CA ILE A 260 9.02 5.48 -16.65
C ILE A 260 9.39 4.10 -16.12
N SER A 261 10.60 3.93 -15.61
CA SER A 261 11.03 2.69 -14.97
C SER A 261 11.38 2.91 -13.50
N VAL A 262 10.98 1.98 -12.65
CA VAL A 262 11.31 1.99 -11.22
C VAL A 262 12.26 0.85 -10.91
N GLU A 263 13.29 1.10 -10.11
CA GLU A 263 14.22 0.07 -9.69
C GLU A 263 13.56 -0.91 -8.71
N ALA A 264 13.15 -2.05 -9.26
CA ALA A 264 12.49 -3.12 -8.54
C ALA A 264 12.54 -4.42 -9.36
N ASN A 265 12.50 -5.55 -8.67
CA ASN A 265 12.42 -6.86 -9.31
C ASN A 265 10.99 -7.36 -9.50
N THR A 266 10.11 -7.04 -8.55
CA THR A 266 8.70 -7.46 -8.52
C THR A 266 7.86 -6.34 -7.91
N LYS A 267 6.53 -6.51 -7.94
CA LYS A 267 5.61 -5.54 -7.32
C LYS A 267 5.82 -5.33 -5.82
N ASP A 268 6.29 -6.37 -5.13
CA ASP A 268 6.51 -6.35 -3.68
C ASP A 268 7.86 -5.71 -3.30
N ASP A 269 8.67 -5.32 -4.29
CA ASP A 269 10.01 -4.72 -4.09
C ASP A 269 9.99 -3.19 -4.16
N TYR A 270 8.88 -2.58 -4.61
CA TYR A 270 8.71 -1.13 -4.60
C TYR A 270 8.67 -0.58 -3.16
N SER A 271 9.40 0.51 -2.90
CA SER A 271 9.23 1.29 -1.67
C SER A 271 8.05 2.27 -1.78
N ALA A 272 7.56 2.72 -0.64
CA ALA A 272 6.52 3.76 -0.60
C ALA A 272 7.01 5.08 -1.21
N GLU A 273 8.31 5.39 -1.07
CA GLU A 273 8.96 6.58 -1.62
C GLU A 273 9.00 6.50 -3.15
N GLN A 274 9.38 5.34 -3.70
CA GLN A 274 9.39 5.12 -5.16
C GLN A 274 7.99 5.23 -5.75
N ILE A 275 6.98 4.68 -5.07
CA ILE A 275 5.58 4.81 -5.47
C ILE A 275 5.16 6.29 -5.49
N ARG A 276 5.51 7.06 -4.46
CA ARG A 276 5.23 8.52 -4.44
C ARG A 276 5.92 9.26 -5.58
N ALA A 277 7.20 9.00 -5.83
CA ALA A 277 7.95 9.63 -6.93
C ALA A 277 7.37 9.27 -8.31
N ARG A 278 7.04 7.99 -8.53
CA ARG A 278 6.41 7.50 -9.76
C ARG A 278 5.06 8.16 -10.00
N ASP A 279 4.22 8.26 -8.98
CA ASP A 279 2.89 8.83 -9.08
C ASP A 279 2.94 10.35 -9.30
N TRP A 280 3.87 11.04 -8.64
CA TRP A 280 4.14 12.46 -8.88
C TRP A 280 4.56 12.69 -10.35
N LEU A 281 5.55 11.93 -10.82
CA LEU A 281 6.07 12.05 -12.18
C LEU A 281 4.99 11.73 -13.23
N THR A 282 4.18 10.71 -12.96
CA THR A 282 3.10 10.30 -13.86
C THR A 282 2.06 11.41 -14.00
N ARG A 283 1.65 12.05 -12.89
CA ARG A 283 0.73 13.20 -12.96
C ARG A 283 1.35 14.39 -13.68
N HIS A 284 2.62 14.69 -13.43
CA HIS A 284 3.33 15.78 -14.10
C HIS A 284 3.39 15.58 -15.62
N LEU A 285 3.69 14.36 -16.06
CA LEU A 285 3.71 14.01 -17.49
C LEU A 285 2.30 14.01 -18.10
N MET A 286 1.29 13.53 -17.38
CA MET A 286 -0.10 13.62 -17.82
C MET A 286 -0.53 15.06 -18.06
N GLU A 287 -0.19 15.97 -17.15
CA GLU A 287 -0.48 17.40 -17.29
C GLU A 287 0.28 18.01 -18.49
N GLN A 288 1.60 17.79 -18.57
CA GLN A 288 2.45 18.31 -19.64
C GLN A 288 2.00 17.83 -21.03
N LEU A 289 1.60 16.57 -21.14
CA LEU A 289 1.20 15.92 -22.38
C LEU A 289 -0.30 16.00 -22.65
N LYS A 290 -1.08 16.56 -21.72
CA LYS A 290 -2.56 16.62 -21.77
C LYS A 290 -3.20 15.23 -21.95
N LEU A 291 -2.68 14.25 -21.23
CA LEU A 291 -3.17 12.87 -21.24
C LEU A 291 -4.06 12.60 -20.03
N ASP A 292 -5.14 11.85 -20.24
CA ASP A 292 -5.95 11.34 -19.15
C ASP A 292 -5.38 10.05 -18.57
N ALA A 293 -5.87 9.65 -17.38
CA ALA A 293 -5.32 8.50 -16.67
C ALA A 293 -5.40 7.20 -17.49
N SER A 294 -6.36 7.05 -18.43
CA SER A 294 -6.50 5.85 -19.26
C SER A 294 -5.31 5.62 -20.22
N ALA A 295 -4.56 6.68 -20.52
CA ALA A 295 -3.33 6.65 -21.31
C ALA A 295 -2.11 6.10 -20.54
N VAL A 296 -2.24 5.86 -19.22
CA VAL A 296 -1.18 5.24 -18.42
C VAL A 296 -1.32 3.72 -18.43
N LYS A 297 -0.29 3.04 -18.92
CA LYS A 297 -0.27 1.59 -19.14
C LYS A 297 0.89 0.92 -18.42
N GLY A 298 0.69 -0.31 -17.98
CA GLY A 298 1.81 -1.21 -17.70
C GLY A 298 2.45 -1.71 -18.99
N HIS A 299 3.74 -2.07 -18.98
CA HIS A 299 4.40 -2.69 -20.14
C HIS A 299 3.56 -3.83 -20.73
N TRP A 300 3.06 -4.75 -19.91
CA TRP A 300 2.26 -5.89 -20.35
C TRP A 300 0.95 -5.50 -21.07
N GLU A 301 0.38 -4.33 -20.74
CA GLU A 301 -0.85 -3.82 -21.38
C GLU A 301 -0.60 -3.29 -22.79
N VAL A 302 0.65 -2.96 -23.10
CA VAL A 302 1.08 -2.51 -24.42
C VAL A 302 1.57 -3.70 -25.25
N ASN A 303 2.45 -4.51 -24.68
CA ASN A 303 2.97 -5.71 -25.28
C ASN A 303 3.05 -6.80 -24.22
N ASN A 304 2.25 -7.86 -24.40
CA ASN A 304 2.08 -8.93 -23.42
C ASN A 304 3.22 -9.96 -23.45
N ASN A 305 4.47 -9.48 -23.45
CA ASN A 305 5.69 -10.28 -23.46
C ASN A 305 6.41 -10.31 -22.10
N SER A 306 5.85 -9.63 -21.09
CA SER A 306 6.46 -9.41 -19.78
C SER A 306 5.40 -9.29 -18.70
N LEU A 307 5.76 -9.60 -17.45
CA LEU A 307 4.91 -9.31 -16.28
C LEU A 307 5.08 -7.87 -15.78
N CYS A 308 6.01 -7.13 -16.35
CA CYS A 308 6.31 -5.75 -16.02
C CYS A 308 5.06 -4.84 -16.16
N PRO A 309 4.73 -3.98 -15.18
CA PRO A 309 5.49 -3.58 -13.99
C PRO A 309 5.17 -4.39 -12.72
N GLY A 310 4.65 -5.61 -12.86
CA GLY A 310 4.28 -6.50 -11.76
C GLY A 310 2.85 -6.31 -11.25
N TYR A 311 2.11 -5.34 -11.79
CA TYR A 311 0.73 -5.07 -11.43
C TYR A 311 -0.20 -5.83 -12.38
N ASN A 312 -1.21 -6.50 -11.85
CA ASN A 312 -2.26 -7.11 -12.66
C ASN A 312 -3.25 -6.05 -13.20
N LYS A 313 -4.26 -6.51 -13.94
CA LYS A 313 -5.27 -5.63 -14.54
C LYS A 313 -6.01 -4.80 -13.49
N GLU A 314 -6.50 -5.44 -12.44
CA GLU A 314 -7.27 -4.79 -11.38
C GLU A 314 -6.45 -3.73 -10.65
N GLU A 315 -5.17 -4.00 -10.40
CA GLU A 315 -4.21 -3.10 -9.77
C GLU A 315 -3.89 -1.89 -10.66
N MET A 316 -3.67 -2.10 -11.96
CA MET A 316 -3.51 -1.00 -12.93
C MET A 316 -4.78 -0.14 -13.05
N ASP A 317 -5.95 -0.77 -13.10
CA ASP A 317 -7.24 -0.07 -13.13
C ASP A 317 -7.47 0.74 -11.84
N ALA A 318 -7.09 0.20 -10.68
CA ALA A 318 -7.16 0.90 -9.40
C ALA A 318 -6.19 2.10 -9.34
N PHE A 319 -4.99 1.92 -9.86
CA PHE A 319 -4.01 2.99 -9.94
C PHE A 319 -4.51 4.16 -10.82
N ARG A 320 -5.05 3.89 -12.02
CA ARG A 320 -5.60 4.96 -12.88
C ARG A 320 -6.74 5.73 -12.22
N ARG A 321 -7.58 5.07 -11.41
CA ARG A 321 -8.59 5.78 -10.59
C ARG A 321 -7.95 6.74 -9.60
N GLN A 322 -6.83 6.38 -8.97
CA GLN A 322 -6.11 7.25 -8.02
C GLN A 322 -5.46 8.46 -8.70
N LEU A 323 -5.05 8.34 -9.96
CA LEU A 323 -4.51 9.46 -10.72
C LEU A 323 -5.54 10.57 -10.97
N THR A 324 -6.83 10.22 -11.05
CA THR A 324 -7.92 11.17 -11.30
C THR A 324 -8.42 11.91 -10.06
N LEU A 325 -7.96 11.50 -8.87
CA LEU A 325 -8.31 12.21 -7.64
C LEU A 325 -7.52 13.53 -7.55
N PRO A 326 -8.15 14.64 -7.11
CA PRO A 326 -7.44 15.89 -6.93
C PRO A 326 -6.29 15.73 -5.93
N SER A 327 -5.17 16.41 -6.18
CA SER A 327 -4.18 16.67 -5.13
C SER A 327 -4.89 17.39 -3.99
N VAL A 328 -4.73 16.91 -2.77
CA VAL A 328 -5.34 17.49 -1.56
C VAL A 328 -5.15 19.02 -1.58
N PRO A 329 -6.20 19.84 -1.35
CA PRO A 329 -6.07 21.30 -1.33
C PRO A 329 -5.18 21.78 -0.18
N GLU A 330 -4.52 22.92 -0.37
CA GLU A 330 -3.82 23.73 0.65
C GLU A 330 -4.57 23.69 1.99
N ARG A 331 -3.85 23.49 3.09
CA ARG A 331 -4.43 23.58 4.44
C ARG A 331 -5.22 24.89 4.55
N PRO A 332 -6.45 24.89 5.09
CA PRO A 332 -7.13 26.14 5.40
C PRO A 332 -6.24 26.96 6.36
N GLU A 333 -6.07 28.25 6.07
CA GLU A 333 -5.37 29.19 6.94
C GLU A 333 -5.80 28.98 8.39
N ARG A 334 -4.83 28.95 9.32
CA ARG A 334 -5.09 28.84 10.75
C ARG A 334 -6.01 29.99 11.17
N VAL A 335 -7.28 29.69 11.43
CA VAL A 335 -8.17 30.66 12.07
C VAL A 335 -7.80 30.73 13.55
N GLU A 336 -7.04 31.75 13.93
CA GLU A 336 -6.84 32.10 15.33
C GLU A 336 -8.20 32.48 15.93
N THR A 337 -8.74 31.61 16.80
CA THR A 337 -9.93 31.94 17.56
C THR A 337 -9.52 32.75 18.79
N CYS A 338 -9.74 34.07 18.72
CA CYS A 338 -9.55 34.97 19.84
C CYS A 338 -10.85 35.06 20.65
N PHE A 339 -10.80 34.70 21.93
CA PHE A 339 -11.90 34.94 22.86
C PHE A 339 -11.51 35.99 23.90
N ILE A 340 -12.48 36.83 24.26
CA ILE A 340 -12.33 37.88 25.27
C ILE A 340 -13.06 37.41 26.53
N LEU A 341 -12.30 37.19 27.61
CA LEU A 341 -12.82 36.93 28.95
C LEU A 341 -12.34 38.06 29.87
N GLY A 342 -13.28 38.80 30.47
CA GLY A 342 -12.97 39.85 31.44
C GLY A 342 -12.15 41.03 30.88
N GLY A 343 -12.28 41.35 29.59
CA GLY A 343 -11.58 42.49 28.96
C GLY A 343 -10.11 42.24 28.60
N LYS A 344 -9.61 41.00 28.72
CA LYS A 344 -8.27 40.60 28.24
C LYS A 344 -8.39 39.60 27.09
N ARG A 345 -7.58 39.79 26.04
CA ARG A 345 -7.43 38.85 24.92
C ARG A 345 -6.48 37.72 25.33
N PHE A 346 -6.91 36.49 25.09
CA PHE A 346 -6.06 35.31 25.28
C PHE A 346 -5.85 34.62 23.93
N LEU A 347 -4.59 34.31 23.61
CA LEU A 347 -4.21 33.43 22.50
C LEU A 347 -3.96 32.03 23.10
N ILE A 348 -4.72 31.04 22.66
CA ILE A 348 -4.44 29.65 23.00
C ILE A 348 -3.58 29.07 21.86
N ARG A 349 -2.31 28.79 22.14
CA ARG A 349 -1.51 27.86 21.33
C ARG A 349 -1.83 26.46 21.82
N LEU A 350 -2.59 25.70 21.03
CA LEU A 350 -2.60 24.25 21.19
C LEU A 350 -1.23 23.77 20.73
N VAL A 351 -0.42 23.31 21.69
CA VAL A 351 0.85 22.64 21.45
C VAL A 351 0.55 21.16 21.63
N ASP A 352 0.87 20.35 20.62
CA ASP A 352 0.70 18.89 20.65
C ASP A 352 1.54 18.23 21.75
#